data_AF-A0A2M7KBM5-F1
#
_entry.id   AF-A0A2M7KBM5-F1
#
_cell.length_a   1.000
_cell.length_b   1.000
_cell.length_c   1.000
_cell.angle_alpha   90.00
_cell.angle_beta   90.00
_cell.angle_gamma   90.00
#
_symmetry.space_group_name_H-M   'P 1'
#
loop_
_entity.id
_entity.type
_entity.pdbx_description
1 polymer ?
#
loop_
_entity_poly.entity_id
_entity_poly.type
_entity_poly.pdbx_seq_one_letter_code
_entity_poly.pdbx_strand_id
1 'polypeptide(L)'
;MKDTKLRSITKGVSWRIFGSIDTFLLSWLIFQNLKHAGSIALLELCTKILLYFLHERFWNIIKIGRHENGTVEHWRSLVKGITWRLVGSIDSTILSWFVTDKLIGAFKLGFSEIITKIILFYLHERLWVWIKWGRIFEVEPVLVKDLNEN
;
A
#
# COMPACT_ATOMS: atom_id res chain seq x y z
N MET A 1 -4.98 20.52 1.48
CA MET A 1 -4.19 20.02 2.63
C MET A 1 -3.02 19.23 2.10
N LYS A 2 -1.79 19.71 2.30
CA LYS A 2 -0.60 19.10 1.72
C LYS A 2 0.32 18.60 2.84
N ASP A 3 0.86 17.41 2.68
CA ASP A 3 1.81 16.83 3.63
C ASP A 3 3.24 17.28 3.29
N THR A 4 4.05 17.55 4.30
CA THR A 4 5.50 17.74 4.09
C THR A 4 6.13 16.45 3.58
N LYS A 5 7.23 16.58 2.82
CA LYS A 5 7.97 15.41 2.28
C LYS A 5 8.35 14.42 3.40
N LEU A 6 8.81 14.93 4.54
CA LEU A 6 9.16 14.11 5.71
C LEU A 6 7.96 13.35 6.27
N ARG A 7 6.79 14.00 6.40
CA ARG A 7 5.56 13.35 6.87
C ARG A 7 5.14 12.21 5.96
N SER A 8 5.20 12.43 4.65
CA SER A 8 4.86 11.42 3.64
C SER A 8 5.78 10.20 3.71
N ILE A 9 7.09 10.40 3.85
CA ILE A 9 8.07 9.30 4.01
C ILE A 9 7.80 8.51 5.30
N THR A 10 7.60 9.19 6.43
CA THR A 10 7.33 8.53 7.72
C THR A 10 6.02 7.73 7.70
N LYS A 11 4.97 8.26 7.07
CA LYS A 11 3.72 7.53 6.80
C LYS A 11 3.97 6.27 5.96
N GLY A 12 4.78 6.37 4.92
CA GLY A 12 5.14 5.25 4.07
C GLY A 12 5.90 4.15 4.83
N VAL A 13 6.91 4.52 5.61
CA VAL A 13 7.70 3.57 6.42
C VAL A 13 6.81 2.92 7.48
N SER A 14 6.02 3.70 8.21
CA SER A 14 5.11 3.14 9.22
C SER A 14 4.11 2.17 8.60
N TRP A 15 3.54 2.48 7.43
CA TRP A 15 2.64 1.57 6.73
C TRP A 15 3.33 0.26 6.34
N ARG A 16 4.59 0.29 5.90
CA ARG A 16 5.35 -0.93 5.59
C ARG A 16 5.55 -1.82 6.81
N ILE A 17 5.84 -1.23 7.97
CA ILE A 17 6.01 -1.98 9.22
C ILE A 17 4.69 -2.65 9.62
N PHE A 18 3.58 -1.89 9.66
CA PHE A 18 2.26 -2.45 9.98
C PHE A 18 1.83 -3.54 9.00
N GLY A 19 2.07 -3.32 7.70
CA GLY A 19 1.74 -4.28 6.66
C GLY A 19 2.48 -5.60 6.79
N SER A 20 3.78 -5.58 7.13
CA SER A 20 4.58 -6.80 7.32
C SER A 20 4.21 -7.54 8.61
N ILE A 21 3.93 -6.79 9.69
CA ILE A 21 3.47 -7.37 10.95
C ILE A 21 2.12 -8.07 10.75
N ASP A 22 1.19 -7.45 10.02
CA ASP A 22 -0.11 -8.05 9.71
C ASP A 22 0.03 -9.39 8.98
N THR A 23 0.83 -9.46 7.91
CA THR A 23 1.04 -10.71 7.17
C THR A 23 1.61 -11.80 8.07
N PHE A 24 2.58 -11.46 8.93
CA PHE A 24 3.16 -12.40 9.90
C PHE A 24 2.12 -12.90 10.90
N LEU A 25 1.33 -12.00 11.49
CA LEU A 25 0.30 -12.35 12.49
C LEU A 25 -0.81 -13.19 11.88
N LEU A 26 -1.30 -12.84 10.68
CA LEU A 26 -2.31 -13.62 9.98
C LEU A 26 -1.79 -15.02 9.61
N SER A 27 -0.57 -15.10 9.10
CA SER A 27 0.05 -16.38 8.78
C SER A 27 0.22 -17.24 10.04
N TRP A 28 0.66 -16.64 11.15
CA TRP A 28 0.78 -17.36 12.41
C TRP A 28 -0.58 -17.84 12.93
N LEU A 29 -1.61 -16.98 12.88
CA LEU A 29 -2.96 -17.31 13.32
C LEU A 29 -3.59 -18.46 12.49
N ILE A 30 -3.37 -18.47 11.18
CA ILE A 30 -3.97 -19.46 10.28
C ILE A 30 -3.23 -20.80 10.35
N PHE A 31 -1.89 -20.78 10.37
CA PHE A 31 -1.08 -21.99 10.26
C PHE A 31 -0.57 -22.53 11.59
N GLN A 32 -0.70 -21.76 12.68
CA GLN A 32 -0.30 -22.11 14.05
C GLN A 32 1.17 -22.56 14.16
N ASN A 33 2.04 -22.01 13.32
CA ASN A 33 3.45 -22.37 13.26
C ASN A 33 4.31 -21.14 12.91
N LEU A 34 5.21 -20.77 13.84
CA LEU A 34 6.08 -19.61 13.66
C LEU A 34 7.05 -19.73 12.48
N LYS A 35 7.54 -20.94 12.17
CA LYS A 35 8.49 -21.13 11.06
C LYS A 35 7.83 -20.85 9.72
N HIS A 36 6.60 -21.34 9.52
CA HIS A 36 5.84 -21.04 8.31
C HIS A 36 5.47 -19.55 8.24
N ALA A 37 5.00 -18.95 9.34
CA ALA A 37 4.63 -17.54 9.37
C ALA A 37 5.81 -16.60 9.07
N GLY A 38 6.98 -16.86 9.67
CA GLY A 38 8.20 -16.10 9.41
C GLY A 38 8.67 -16.25 7.96
N SER A 39 8.61 -17.48 7.41
CA SER A 39 9.00 -17.74 6.02
C SER A 39 8.07 -17.03 5.02
N ILE A 40 6.75 -17.07 5.24
CA ILE A 40 5.77 -16.38 4.39
C ILE A 40 6.01 -14.87 4.44
N ALA A 41 6.14 -14.28 5.64
CA ALA A 41 6.33 -12.84 5.78
C ALA A 41 7.64 -12.36 5.14
N LEU A 42 8.73 -13.14 5.26
CA LEU A 42 10.00 -12.81 4.63
C LEU A 42 9.94 -12.94 3.11
N LEU A 43 9.36 -14.04 2.60
CA LEU A 43 9.19 -14.24 1.16
C LEU A 43 8.31 -13.16 0.56
N GLU A 44 7.18 -12.81 1.18
CA GLU A 44 6.28 -11.73 0.76
C GLU A 44 7.04 -10.40 0.62
N LEU A 45 7.89 -10.08 1.59
CA LEU A 45 8.67 -8.84 1.57
C LEU A 45 9.65 -8.83 0.38
N CYS A 46 10.34 -9.94 0.12
CA CYS A 46 11.27 -10.07 -0.99
C CYS A 46 10.56 -10.08 -2.35
N THR A 47 9.51 -10.90 -2.51
CA THR A 47 8.78 -11.05 -3.77
C THR A 47 8.04 -9.78 -4.13
N LYS A 48 7.40 -9.08 -3.19
CA LYS A 48 6.64 -7.86 -3.53
C LYS A 48 7.54 -6.73 -4.00
N ILE A 49 8.80 -6.66 -3.55
CA ILE A 49 9.76 -5.69 -4.11
C ILE A 49 10.02 -6.01 -5.58
N LEU A 50 10.31 -7.27 -5.90
CA LEU A 50 10.56 -7.72 -7.27
C LEU A 50 9.32 -7.56 -8.15
N LEU A 51 8.15 -8.03 -7.70
CA LEU A 51 6.89 -7.94 -8.42
C LEU A 51 6.48 -6.50 -8.67
N TYR A 52 6.66 -5.60 -7.69
CA TYR A 52 6.36 -4.18 -7.89
C TYR A 52 7.25 -3.58 -8.97
N PHE A 53 8.54 -3.92 -8.97
CA PHE A 53 9.45 -3.49 -10.02
C PHE A 53 9.00 -4.01 -11.39
N LEU A 54 8.72 -5.30 -11.52
CA LEU A 54 8.25 -5.91 -12.78
C LEU A 54 6.92 -5.30 -13.25
N HIS A 55 5.99 -5.06 -12.32
CA HIS A 55 4.72 -4.40 -12.56
C HIS A 55 4.91 -3.01 -13.15
N GLU A 56 5.80 -2.20 -12.56
CA GLU A 56 6.07 -0.87 -13.07
C GLU A 56 6.79 -0.92 -14.44
N ARG A 57 7.65 -1.91 -14.68
CA ARG A 57 8.27 -2.12 -16.00
C ARG A 57 7.25 -2.50 -17.06
N PHE A 58 6.33 -3.41 -16.75
CA PHE A 58 5.21 -3.76 -17.63
C PHE A 58 4.38 -2.53 -17.98
N TRP A 59 4.01 -1.71 -16.98
CA TRP A 59 3.28 -0.47 -17.22
C TRP A 59 4.07 0.60 -17.97
N ASN A 60 5.40 0.60 -17.89
CA ASN A 60 6.23 1.53 -18.63
C ASN A 60 6.20 1.27 -20.14
N ILE A 61 6.02 0.01 -20.56
CA ILE A 61 5.86 -0.38 -21.96
C ILE A 61 4.53 0.16 -22.52
N ILE A 62 3.49 0.16 -21.69
CA ILE A 62 2.16 0.64 -22.06
C ILE A 62 2.15 2.18 -22.09
N LYS A 63 2.12 2.76 -23.29
CA LYS A 63 2.06 4.23 -23.51
C LYS A 63 0.68 4.85 -23.26
N ILE A 64 -0.38 4.04 -23.20
CA ILE A 64 -1.75 4.51 -23.01
C ILE A 64 -1.90 5.38 -21.76
N GLY A 65 -2.61 6.52 -21.89
CA GLY A 65 -2.88 7.43 -20.78
C GLY A 65 -1.66 8.25 -20.32
N ARG A 66 -0.61 8.34 -21.14
CA ARG A 66 0.46 9.34 -21.00
C ARG A 66 0.28 10.40 -22.07
N HIS A 67 0.35 11.65 -21.65
CA HIS A 67 0.36 12.81 -22.55
C HIS A 67 1.79 13.21 -22.87
N GLU A 68 2.00 13.85 -24.02
CA GLU A 68 3.31 14.35 -24.45
C GLU A 68 3.90 15.40 -23.50
N ASN A 69 3.05 16.12 -22.76
CA ASN A 69 3.43 17.09 -21.73
C ASN A 69 3.91 16.44 -20.40
N GLY A 70 3.96 15.10 -20.33
CA GLY A 70 4.38 14.36 -19.14
C GLY A 70 3.29 14.14 -18.08
N THR A 71 2.06 14.59 -18.31
CA THR A 71 0.93 14.28 -17.41
C THR A 71 0.42 12.86 -17.67
N VAL A 72 -0.20 12.27 -16.64
CA VAL A 72 -0.80 10.94 -16.70
C VAL A 72 -2.28 11.02 -16.38
N GLU A 73 -3.07 10.27 -17.14
CA GLU A 73 -4.50 10.15 -16.93
C GLU A 73 -4.84 9.54 -15.56
N HIS A 74 -5.88 10.07 -14.91
CA HIS A 74 -6.30 9.63 -13.57
C HIS A 74 -6.69 8.14 -13.56
N TRP A 75 -7.38 7.67 -14.61
CA TRP A 75 -7.82 6.28 -14.71
C TRP A 75 -6.64 5.30 -14.79
N ARG A 76 -5.51 5.69 -15.43
CA ARG A 76 -4.31 4.84 -15.51
C ARG A 76 -3.78 4.53 -14.12
N SER A 77 -3.77 5.51 -13.23
CA SER A 77 -3.34 5.34 -11.84
C SER A 77 -4.29 4.44 -11.04
N LEU A 78 -5.60 4.53 -11.28
CA LEU A 78 -6.59 3.64 -10.66
C LEU A 78 -6.38 2.19 -11.10
N VAL A 79 -6.23 1.95 -12.41
CA VAL A 79 -6.01 0.59 -12.94
C VAL A 79 -4.68 0.02 -12.46
N LYS A 80 -3.60 0.82 -12.42
CA LYS A 80 -2.32 0.44 -11.79
C LYS A 80 -2.48 -0.01 -10.34
N GLY A 81 -3.32 0.71 -9.58
CA GLY A 81 -3.62 0.38 -8.19
C GLY A 81 -4.35 -0.95 -8.04
N ILE A 82 -5.42 -1.14 -8.82
CA ILE A 82 -6.22 -2.39 -8.82
C ILE A 82 -5.35 -3.58 -9.22
N THR A 83 -4.59 -3.44 -10.31
CA THR A 83 -3.70 -4.49 -10.81
C THR A 83 -2.63 -4.86 -9.79
N TRP A 84 -2.03 -3.88 -9.10
CA TRP A 84 -1.07 -4.16 -8.03
C TRP A 84 -1.69 -4.93 -6.85
N ARG A 85 -2.93 -4.60 -6.46
CA ARG A 85 -3.63 -5.33 -5.40
C ARG A 85 -3.89 -6.78 -5.77
N LEU A 86 -4.32 -7.05 -7.00
CA LEU A 86 -4.54 -8.42 -7.48
C LEU A 86 -3.23 -9.22 -7.52
N VAL A 87 -2.17 -8.66 -8.09
CA VAL A 87 -0.86 -9.33 -8.17
C VAL A 87 -0.32 -9.63 -6.77
N GLY A 88 -0.40 -8.66 -5.85
CA GLY A 88 0.06 -8.85 -4.46
C GLY A 88 -0.72 -9.93 -3.71
N SER A 89 -2.04 -10.01 -3.86
CA SER A 89 -2.86 -11.04 -3.18
C SER A 89 -2.65 -12.43 -3.77
N ILE A 90 -2.46 -12.53 -5.09
CA ILE A 90 -2.12 -13.79 -5.75
C ILE A 90 -0.77 -14.29 -5.27
N ASP A 91 0.24 -13.41 -5.20
CA ASP A 91 1.58 -13.73 -4.70
C ASP A 91 1.53 -14.28 -3.27
N SER A 92 0.87 -13.58 -2.34
CA SER A 92 0.73 -14.06 -0.95
C SER A 92 0.06 -15.44 -0.87
N THR A 93 -0.93 -15.70 -1.73
CA THR A 93 -1.62 -17.02 -1.78
C THR A 93 -0.68 -18.10 -2.30
N ILE A 94 0.06 -17.85 -3.39
CA ILE A 94 1.01 -18.79 -3.97
C ILE A 94 2.14 -19.09 -2.99
N LEU A 95 2.74 -18.07 -2.38
CA LEU A 95 3.80 -18.23 -1.39
C LEU A 95 3.33 -19.01 -0.18
N SER A 96 2.14 -18.70 0.32
CA SER A 96 1.58 -19.40 1.46
C SER A 96 1.33 -20.87 1.16
N TRP A 97 0.79 -21.18 -0.03
CA TRP A 97 0.61 -22.56 -0.47
C TRP A 97 1.96 -23.28 -0.60
N PHE A 98 2.96 -22.65 -1.22
CA PHE A 98 4.30 -23.20 -1.39
C PHE A 98 5.00 -23.50 -0.05
N VAL A 99 4.79 -22.68 0.97
CA VAL A 99 5.44 -22.85 2.29
C VAL A 99 4.72 -23.87 3.18
N THR A 100 3.40 -24.05 3.00
CA THR A 100 2.57 -24.79 3.96
C THR A 100 1.92 -26.05 3.39
N ASP A 101 1.94 -26.23 2.07
CA ASP A 101 1.24 -27.27 1.31
C ASP A 101 -0.28 -27.33 1.57
N LYS A 102 -0.86 -26.26 2.14
CA LYS A 102 -2.27 -26.19 2.55
C LYS A 102 -3.04 -25.15 1.73
N LEU A 103 -3.65 -25.59 0.64
CA LEU A 103 -4.39 -24.72 -0.28
C LEU A 103 -5.50 -23.90 0.41
N ILE A 104 -6.32 -24.53 1.26
CA ILE A 104 -7.42 -23.85 1.97
C ILE A 104 -6.88 -22.77 2.93
N GLY A 105 -5.75 -23.04 3.59
CA GLY A 105 -5.11 -22.07 4.47
C GLY A 105 -4.53 -20.89 3.69
N ALA A 106 -3.93 -21.17 2.53
CA ALA A 106 -3.36 -20.14 1.65
C ALA A 106 -4.44 -19.17 1.11
N PHE A 107 -5.58 -19.70 0.66
CA PHE A 107 -6.71 -18.85 0.26
C PHE A 107 -7.27 -18.03 1.42
N LYS A 108 -7.36 -18.60 2.63
CA LYS A 108 -7.76 -17.86 3.83
C LYS A 108 -6.80 -16.70 4.09
N LEU A 109 -5.49 -16.92 3.97
CA LEU A 109 -4.50 -15.86 4.15
C LEU A 109 -4.70 -14.75 3.10
N GLY A 110 -4.76 -15.10 1.81
CA GLY A 110 -4.92 -14.13 0.73
C GLY A 110 -6.19 -13.28 0.87
N PHE A 111 -7.31 -13.89 1.26
CA PHE A 111 -8.57 -13.18 1.48
C PHE A 111 -8.53 -12.32 2.74
N SER A 112 -8.01 -12.85 3.85
CA SER A 112 -7.84 -12.10 5.10
C SER A 112 -6.95 -10.88 4.90
N GLU A 113 -5.86 -11.02 4.14
CA GLU A 113 -4.92 -9.92 3.85
C GLU A 113 -5.60 -8.72 3.20
N ILE A 114 -6.52 -8.96 2.25
CA ILE A 114 -7.26 -7.88 1.59
C ILE A 114 -8.10 -7.11 2.61
N ILE A 115 -8.85 -7.83 3.44
CA ILE A 115 -9.76 -7.24 4.43
C ILE A 115 -8.95 -6.51 5.51
N THR A 116 -7.96 -7.15 6.10
CA THR A 116 -7.15 -6.58 7.18
C THR A 116 -6.40 -5.36 6.71
N LYS A 117 -5.75 -5.39 5.53
CA LYS A 117 -4.98 -4.24 5.04
C LYS A 117 -5.88 -3.05 4.68
N ILE A 118 -7.12 -3.27 4.26
CA ILE A 118 -8.08 -2.15 4.07
C ILE A 118 -8.40 -1.51 5.43
N ILE A 119 -8.75 -2.31 6.43
CA ILE A 119 -9.09 -1.84 7.79
C ILE A 119 -7.88 -1.14 8.43
N LEU A 120 -6.71 -1.79 8.41
CA LEU A 120 -5.48 -1.25 8.98
C LEU A 120 -5.04 0.03 8.28
N PHE A 121 -5.18 0.13 6.95
CA PHE A 121 -4.84 1.35 6.23
C PHE A 121 -5.75 2.50 6.64
N TYR A 122 -7.05 2.24 6.74
CA TYR A 122 -8.01 3.23 7.23
C TYR A 122 -7.66 3.69 8.65
N LEU A 123 -7.43 2.76 9.58
CA LEU A 123 -7.06 3.09 10.96
C LEU A 123 -5.74 3.84 11.03
N HIS A 124 -4.73 3.42 10.27
CA HIS A 124 -3.44 4.10 10.18
C HIS A 124 -3.60 5.55 9.73
N GLU A 125 -4.39 5.80 8.68
CA GLU A 125 -4.64 7.15 8.21
C GLU A 125 -5.40 7.99 9.27
N ARG A 126 -6.38 7.40 9.97
CA ARG A 126 -7.10 8.07 11.06
C ARG A 126 -6.21 8.44 12.24
N LEU A 127 -5.32 7.55 12.66
CA LEU A 127 -4.32 7.84 13.70
C LEU A 127 -3.41 9.00 13.28
N TRP A 128 -3.01 9.04 12.00
CA TRP A 128 -2.21 10.13 11.47
C TRP A 128 -2.94 11.49 11.41
N VAL A 129 -4.27 11.52 11.36
CA VAL A 129 -5.04 12.78 11.42
C VAL A 129 -4.85 13.47 12.78
N TRP A 130 -4.68 12.72 13.86
CA TRP A 130 -4.44 13.28 15.19
C TRP A 130 -3.06 13.90 15.34
N ILE A 131 -2.08 13.42 14.55
CA ILE A 131 -0.71 13.93 14.56
C ILE A 131 -0.66 15.24 13.76
N LYS A 132 -0.49 16.36 14.49
CA LYS A 132 -0.48 17.71 13.89
C LYS A 132 0.75 18.02 13.04
N TRP A 133 1.85 17.31 13.25
CA TRP A 133 3.15 17.55 12.61
C TRP A 133 3.12 17.39 11.08
N GLY A 134 3.81 18.30 10.38
CA GLY A 134 4.04 18.22 8.94
C GLY A 134 2.82 18.48 8.05
N ARG A 135 1.77 19.11 8.59
CA ARG A 135 0.56 19.49 7.84
C ARG A 135 0.68 20.92 7.35
N ILE A 136 0.54 21.12 6.04
CA ILE A 136 0.50 22.44 5.43
C ILE A 136 -0.97 22.75 5.12
N PHE A 137 -1.49 23.78 5.81
CA PHE A 137 -2.77 24.38 5.51
C PHE A 137 -2.51 25.47 4.47
N GLU A 138 -2.97 25.25 3.23
CA GLU A 138 -3.06 26.35 2.27
C GLU A 138 -4.17 27.27 2.77
N VAL A 139 -3.81 28.49 3.17
CA VAL A 139 -4.80 29.53 3.47
C VAL A 139 -5.31 30.01 2.12
N GLU A 140 -6.61 29.85 1.88
CA GLU A 140 -7.25 30.29 0.66
C GLU A 140 -7.07 31.82 0.52
N PRO A 141 -6.61 32.33 -0.64
CA PRO A 141 -6.20 33.74 -0.80
C PRO A 141 -7.35 34.76 -0.68
N VAL A 142 -8.59 34.32 -0.42
CA VAL A 142 -9.77 35.18 -0.31
C VAL A 142 -9.58 36.26 0.76
N LEU A 143 -8.93 35.95 1.88
CA LEU A 143 -8.73 36.92 2.97
C LEU A 143 -7.66 38.00 2.71
N VAL A 144 -6.83 37.86 1.68
CA VAL A 144 -5.76 38.84 1.38
C VAL A 144 -6.25 39.94 0.44
N LYS A 145 -7.30 39.69 -0.34
CA LYS A 145 -7.92 40.74 -1.19
C LYS A 145 -8.61 41.81 -0.35
N ASP A 146 -9.37 41.40 0.66
CA ASP A 146 -10.17 42.32 1.48
C ASP A 146 -9.32 43.23 2.41
N LEU A 147 -8.06 42.87 2.66
CA LEU A 147 -7.12 43.65 3.49
C LEU A 147 -6.29 44.66 2.68
N ASN A 148 -6.15 44.47 1.37
CA ASN A 148 -5.42 45.40 0.50
C ASN A 148 -6.35 46.39 -0.23
N GLU A 149 -7.67 46.25 -0.08
CA GLU A 149 -8.69 47.11 -0.68
C GLU A 149 -9.34 48.10 0.32
N ASN A 150 -8.85 48.18 1.57
CA ASN A 150 -9.25 49.17 2.59
C ASN A 150 -8.06 50.01 3.05
#